data_AF-A0A6B3IMX6-F1
#
_entry.id   AF-A0A6B3IMX6-F1
#
_cell.length_a   1.000
_cell.length_b   1.000
_cell.length_c   1.000
_cell.angle_alpha   90.00
_cell.angle_beta   90.00
_cell.angle_gamma   90.00
#
_symmetry.space_group_name_H-M   'P 1'
#
loop_
_entity.id
_entity.type
_entity.pdbx_description
1 polymer ?
#
loop_
_entity_poly.entity_id
_entity_poly.type
_entity_poly.pdbx_seq_one_letter_code
_entity_poly.pdbx_strand_id
1 'polypeptide(L)' 'AKILAESALCLALDKLPETSGQVTTATAMGDALLERLTAAGLRFRVAAVR' A
#
# COMPACT_ATOMS: atom_id res chain seq x y z
N ALA A 1 -12.09 6.78 4.90
CA ALA A 1 -11.16 5.72 5.34
C ALA A 1 -10.59 4.90 4.15
N LYS A 2 -10.05 5.52 3.09
CA LYS A 2 -9.57 4.79 1.89
C LYS A 2 -8.35 3.91 2.15
N ILE A 3 -7.41 4.38 2.96
CA ILE A 3 -6.17 3.64 3.26
C ILE A 3 -6.45 2.29 3.91
N LEU A 4 -7.35 2.24 4.89
CA LEU A 4 -7.68 1.00 5.59
C LEU A 4 -8.38 -0.01 4.67
N ALA A 5 -9.35 0.45 3.86
CA ALA A 5 -10.10 -0.41 2.95
C ALA A 5 -9.18 -1.02 1.87
N GLU A 6 -8.36 -0.19 1.21
CA GLU A 6 -7.43 -0.70 0.18
C GLU A 6 -6.33 -1.58 0.79
N SER A 7 -5.90 -1.34 2.03
CA SER A 7 -4.96 -2.23 2.72
C SER A 7 -5.56 -3.61 2.97
N ALA A 8 -6.85 -3.69 3.35
CA ALA A 8 -7.53 -4.97 3.53
C ALA A 8 -7.65 -5.74 2.21
N LEU A 9 -7.99 -5.05 1.11
CA LEU A 9 -8.05 -5.66 -0.22
C LEU A 9 -6.66 -6.11 -0.70
N CYS A 10 -5.62 -5.31 -0.44
CA CYS A 10 -4.25 -5.64 -0.80
C CYS A 10 -3.78 -6.93 -0.11
N LEU A 11 -4.00 -7.04 1.20
CA LEU A 11 -3.68 -8.25 1.96
C LEU A 11 -4.42 -9.50 1.48
N ALA A 12 -5.68 -9.33 1.06
CA ALA A 12 -6.52 -10.45 0.67
C ALA A 12 -6.26 -10.95 -0.76
N LEU A 13 -5.86 -10.05 -1.67
CA LEU A 13 -5.95 -10.32 -3.12
C LEU A 13 -4.62 -10.20 -3.87
N ASP A 14 -3.60 -9.57 -3.29
CA ASP A 14 -2.38 -9.27 -4.02
C ASP A 14 -1.25 -10.25 -3.67
N LYS A 15 -0.29 -10.38 -4.59
CA LYS A 15 0.97 -11.06 -4.33
C LYS A 15 1.87 -10.13 -3.53
N LEU A 16 2.11 -10.47 -2.27
CA LEU A 16 2.91 -9.67 -1.34
C LEU A 16 4.19 -10.40 -0.93
N PRO A 17 5.22 -9.67 -0.47
CA PRO A 17 6.41 -10.29 0.12
C PRO A 17 6.03 -11.15 1.33
N GLU A 18 6.74 -12.26 1.55
CA GLU A 18 6.61 -13.02 2.79
C GLU A 18 7.18 -12.19 3.95
N THR A 19 6.30 -11.76 4.85
CA THR A 19 6.66 -10.98 6.04
C THR A 19 5.83 -11.43 7.24
N SER A 20 6.30 -11.16 8.46
CA SER A 20 5.58 -11.49 9.69
C SER A 20 5.83 -10.43 10.77
N GLY A 21 4.95 -10.40 11.77
CA GLY A 21 4.99 -9.44 12.87
C GLY A 21 4.22 -8.15 12.59
N GLN A 22 4.48 -7.13 13.41
CA GLN A 22 3.86 -5.81 13.29
C GLN A 22 4.75 -4.94 12.40
N VAL A 23 4.43 -4.90 11.11
CA VAL A 23 5.18 -4.15 10.11
C VAL A 23 4.33 -3.01 9.54
N THR A 24 5.00 -2.04 8.92
CA THR A 24 4.31 -0.94 8.25
C THR A 24 3.67 -1.41 6.95
N THR A 25 2.64 -0.70 6.49
CA THR A 25 2.01 -0.97 5.18
C THR A 25 2.99 -0.85 4.03
N ALA A 26 3.97 0.07 4.11
CA ALA A 26 5.02 0.19 3.10
C ALA A 26 5.89 -1.07 3.01
N THR A 27 6.20 -1.70 4.16
CA THR A 27 6.97 -2.94 4.21
C THR A 27 6.15 -4.15 3.74
N ALA A 28 4.89 -4.26 4.16
CA ALA A 28 4.04 -5.41 3.84
C ALA A 28 3.44 -5.37 2.43
N MET A 29 3.13 -4.17 1.93
CA MET A 29 2.28 -3.99 0.74
C MET A 29 2.93 -3.13 -0.34
N GLY A 30 3.77 -2.16 0.04
CA GLY A 30 4.58 -1.36 -0.87
C GLY A 30 3.82 -0.83 -2.08
N ASP A 31 4.35 -1.11 -3.27
CA ASP A 31 3.81 -0.64 -4.55
C ASP A 31 2.39 -1.14 -4.83
N ALA A 32 2.03 -2.36 -4.38
CA ALA A 32 0.69 -2.90 -4.59
C ALA A 32 -0.39 -2.04 -3.91
N LEU A 33 -0.13 -1.59 -2.67
CA LEU A 33 -1.03 -0.65 -1.99
C LEU A 33 -1.01 0.74 -2.64
N LEU A 34 0.15 1.20 -3.11
CA LEU A 34 0.28 2.50 -3.79
C LEU A 34 -0.56 2.54 -5.07
N GLU A 35 -0.52 1.48 -5.86
CA GLU A 35 -1.31 1.31 -7.09
C GLU A 35 -2.81 1.33 -6.78
N ARG A 36 -3.24 0.55 -5.78
CA ARG A 36 -4.64 0.53 -5.32
C ARG A 36 -5.14 1.90 -4.89
N LEU A 37 -4.36 2.61 -4.08
CA LEU A 37 -4.75 3.93 -3.60
C LEU A 37 -4.82 4.94 -4.75
N THR A 38 -3.91 4.83 -5.72
CA THR A 38 -3.95 5.66 -6.94
C THR A 38 -5.20 5.35 -7.78
N ALA A 39 -5.54 4.07 -7.96
CA ALA A 39 -6.78 3.64 -8.61
C ALA A 39 -8.04 4.10 -7.85
N ALA A 40 -7.99 4.16 -6.52
CA ALA A 40 -9.03 4.70 -5.65
C ALA A 40 -9.06 6.25 -5.63
N GLY A 41 -8.27 6.92 -6.48
CA GLY A 41 -8.29 8.36 -6.71
C GLY A 41 -7.43 9.18 -5.73
N LEU A 42 -6.50 8.57 -5.00
CA LEU A 42 -5.46 9.32 -4.30
C LEU A 42 -4.35 9.71 -5.28
N ARG A 43 -3.74 10.88 -5.06
CA ARG A 43 -2.59 11.34 -5.86
C ARG A 43 -1.38 11.45 -4.95
N PHE A 44 -0.28 10.85 -5.37
CA PHE A 44 1.01 10.93 -4.70
C PHE A 44 1.99 11.75 -5.53
N ARG A 45 2.90 12.45 -4.85
CA ARG A 45 4.00 13.18 -5.48
C ARG A 45 5.25 13.06 -4.60
N VAL A 46 6.41 13.01 -5.23
CA VAL A 46 7.68 13.12 -4.51
C VAL A 46 7.82 14.55 -4.01
N ALA A 47 8.05 14.72 -2.70
CA ALA A 47 8.18 16.04 -2.08
C ALA A 47 9.63 16.53 -2.01
N ALA A 48 10.60 15.62 -2.06
CA ALA A 48 12.03 15.92 -2.07
C ALA A 48 12.81 14.76 -2.70
N VAL A 49 13.92 15.09 -3.37
CA VAL A 49 14.94 14.14 -3.84
C VAL A 49 16.24 14.51 -3.12
N ARG A 50 16.94 13.50 -2.59
CA ARG A 50 18.25 13.67 -1.94
C ARG A 50 19.38 13.59 -2.95
#